data_AF-A0A963J4H3-F1
#
_entry.id   AF-A0A963J4H3-F1
#
_cell.length_a   1.000
_cell.length_b   1.000
_cell.length_c   1.000
_cell.angle_alpha   90.00
_cell.angle_beta   90.00
_cell.angle_gamma   90.00
#
_symmetry.space_group_name_H-M   'P 1'
#
loop_
_entity.id
_entity.type
_entity.pdbx_description
1 polymer ?
#
loop_
_entity_poly.entity_id
_entity_poly.type
_entity_poly.pdbx_seq_one_letter_code
_entity_poly.pdbx_strand_id
1 'polypeptide(L)'
;MQNVSLWALGAGIASVASLWGGHRYRPLRALHRSSAMVLGGFVLVHLAGHVAGVFGLSVHQAVLDVLRMVYRQPVLEGVLLGCALFQGSSGLVLLWRGRGQRAGRVAWLQAWSGGYLALFLLVHAGAVLWGRAQGLDTNFHFAAAGLHVPPWQWFFAPYYFLAVLAFWA
;
A
#
# COMPACT_ATOMS: atom_id res chain seq x y z
N MET A 1 52.74 -36.40 -8.10
CA MET A 1 51.67 -36.61 -7.11
C MET A 1 51.26 -35.25 -6.53
N GLN A 2 49.99 -34.89 -6.75
CA GLN A 2 49.08 -34.06 -5.93
C GLN A 2 49.55 -32.73 -5.32
N ASN A 3 48.95 -31.61 -5.78
CA ASN A 3 48.00 -30.82 -5.00
C ASN A 3 47.53 -29.59 -5.81
N VAL A 4 46.57 -29.79 -6.73
CA VAL A 4 45.79 -28.68 -7.28
C VAL A 4 44.66 -28.40 -6.30
N SER A 5 44.68 -27.20 -5.74
CA SER A 5 43.79 -26.70 -4.70
C SER A 5 42.30 -26.90 -5.03
N LEU A 6 41.61 -27.67 -4.19
CA LEU A 6 40.15 -27.81 -4.13
C LEU A 6 39.39 -26.48 -3.96
N TRP A 7 40.09 -25.38 -3.69
CA TRP A 7 39.53 -24.03 -3.52
C TRP A 7 39.23 -23.29 -4.85
N ALA A 8 39.80 -23.73 -5.98
CA ALA A 8 39.58 -23.06 -7.27
C ALA A 8 38.18 -23.31 -7.87
N LEU A 9 37.47 -24.34 -7.43
CA LEU A 9 36.13 -24.70 -7.94
C LEU A 9 34.98 -24.01 -7.18
N GLY A 10 35.25 -23.39 -6.03
CA GLY A 10 34.22 -22.72 -5.20
C GLY A 10 33.80 -21.33 -5.70
N ALA A 11 34.66 -20.64 -6.43
CA ALA A 11 34.41 -19.26 -6.87
C ALA A 11 33.51 -19.14 -8.12
N GLY A 12 33.42 -20.19 -8.93
CA GLY A 12 32.62 -20.20 -10.17
C GLY A 12 31.11 -20.31 -9.94
N ILE A 13 30.68 -21.04 -8.91
CA ILE A 13 29.26 -21.32 -8.65
C ILE A 13 28.54 -20.11 -8.03
N ALA A 14 29.24 -19.31 -7.23
CA ALA A 14 28.69 -18.09 -6.64
C ALA A 14 28.40 -16.98 -7.69
N SER A 15 29.11 -16.98 -8.83
CA SER A 15 28.98 -15.96 -9.87
C SER A 15 27.82 -16.22 -10.85
N VAL A 16 27.36 -17.46 -11.01
CA VAL A 16 26.20 -17.76 -11.87
C VAL A 16 24.87 -17.49 -11.16
N ALA A 17 24.83 -17.68 -9.82
CA ALA A 17 23.66 -17.39 -9.01
C ALA A 17 23.35 -15.89 -8.88
N SER A 18 24.38 -15.03 -8.93
CA SER A 18 24.23 -13.57 -8.83
C SER A 18 23.73 -12.92 -10.13
N LEU A 19 23.95 -13.56 -11.29
CA LEU A 19 23.50 -13.08 -12.60
C LEU A 19 22.03 -13.44 -12.90
N TRP A 20 21.46 -14.43 -12.22
CA TRP A 20 20.09 -14.91 -12.47
C TRP A 20 19.00 -14.23 -11.63
N GLY A 21 19.33 -13.60 -10.50
CA GLY A 21 18.34 -13.03 -9.57
C GLY A 21 17.85 -11.61 -9.88
N GLY A 22 18.58 -10.84 -10.70
CA GLY A 22 18.37 -9.40 -10.84
C GLY A 22 17.47 -8.94 -12.00
N HIS A 23 17.47 -9.64 -13.12
CA HIS A 23 16.82 -9.15 -14.35
C HIS A 23 15.31 -9.40 -14.42
N ARG A 24 14.79 -10.45 -13.79
CA ARG A 24 13.38 -10.85 -13.94
C ARG A 24 12.37 -9.95 -13.22
N TYR A 25 12.80 -8.99 -12.40
CA TYR A 25 11.90 -8.15 -11.60
C TYR A 25 11.99 -6.64 -11.89
N ARG A 26 12.87 -6.22 -12.80
CA ARG A 26 12.94 -4.81 -13.25
C ARG A 26 11.61 -4.28 -13.77
N PRO A 27 10.89 -4.97 -14.69
CA PRO A 27 9.60 -4.48 -15.18
C PRO A 27 8.55 -4.42 -14.07
N LEU A 28 8.52 -5.42 -13.18
CA LEU A 28 7.60 -5.44 -12.03
C LEU A 28 7.85 -4.25 -11.09
N ARG A 29 9.11 -3.96 -10.76
CA ARG A 29 9.47 -2.81 -9.90
C ARG A 29 9.13 -1.47 -10.56
N ALA A 30 9.32 -1.36 -11.87
CA ALA A 30 8.96 -0.15 -12.63
C ALA A 30 7.44 0.07 -12.60
N LEU A 31 6.66 -0.95 -12.97
CA LEU A 31 5.19 -0.91 -12.92
C LEU A 31 4.66 -0.64 -11.50
N HIS A 32 5.23 -1.31 -10.49
CA HIS A 32 4.89 -1.08 -9.09
C HIS A 32 5.13 0.38 -8.69
N ARG A 33 6.26 0.97 -9.08
CA ARG A 33 6.54 2.38 -8.81
C ARG A 33 5.58 3.32 -9.53
N SER A 34 5.26 3.07 -10.81
CA SER A 34 4.29 3.88 -11.55
C SER A 34 2.89 3.81 -10.94
N SER A 35 2.44 2.61 -10.56
CA SER A 35 1.17 2.42 -9.85
C SER A 35 1.16 3.14 -8.49
N ALA A 36 2.27 3.07 -7.75
CA ALA A 36 2.43 3.79 -6.49
C ALA A 36 2.32 5.31 -6.66
N MET A 37 2.82 5.88 -7.76
CA MET A 37 2.71 7.32 -8.04
C MET A 37 1.25 7.74 -8.27
N VAL A 38 0.51 6.96 -9.06
CA VAL A 38 -0.92 7.22 -9.31
C VAL A 38 -1.73 7.13 -8.02
N LEU A 39 -1.55 6.06 -7.24
CA LEU A 39 -2.23 5.90 -5.95
C LEU A 39 -1.79 6.95 -4.94
N GLY A 40 -0.50 7.30 -4.90
CA GLY A 40 0.03 8.31 -4.00
C GLY A 40 -0.62 9.66 -4.22
N GLY A 41 -0.80 10.07 -5.49
CA GLY A 41 -1.56 11.28 -5.82
C GLY A 41 -3.00 11.24 -5.31
N PHE A 42 -3.70 10.13 -5.53
CA PHE A 42 -5.05 9.94 -4.99
C PHE A 42 -5.08 9.98 -3.45
N VAL A 43 -4.17 9.27 -2.78
CA VAL A 43 -4.09 9.20 -1.32
C VAL A 43 -3.81 10.57 -0.71
N LEU A 44 -2.96 11.41 -1.32
CA LEU A 44 -2.71 12.77 -0.85
C LEU A 44 -3.98 13.62 -0.89
N VAL A 45 -4.71 13.60 -2.00
CA VAL A 45 -5.99 14.32 -2.14
C VAL A 45 -7.04 13.75 -1.18
N HIS A 46 -7.09 12.43 -1.04
CA HIS A 46 -7.98 11.75 -0.11
C HIS A 46 -7.71 12.13 1.35
N LEU A 47 -6.45 12.17 1.75
CA LEU A 47 -6.03 12.58 3.10
C LEU A 47 -6.36 14.05 3.35
N ALA A 48 -6.16 14.93 2.36
CA ALA A 48 -6.59 16.33 2.45
C ALA A 48 -8.12 16.44 2.65
N GLY A 49 -8.90 15.59 1.99
CA GLY A 49 -10.33 15.45 2.21
C GLY A 49 -10.68 15.08 3.66
N HIS A 50 -9.96 14.14 4.27
CA HIS A 50 -10.15 13.81 5.69
C HIS A 50 -9.76 14.97 6.63
N VAL A 51 -8.66 15.67 6.34
CA VAL A 51 -8.23 16.85 7.11
C VAL A 51 -9.29 17.95 7.07
N ALA A 52 -10.10 18.04 6.01
CA ALA A 52 -11.21 18.98 5.94
C ALA A 52 -12.22 18.79 7.10
N GLY A 53 -12.32 17.59 7.69
CA GLY A 53 -13.15 17.31 8.87
C GLY A 53 -12.76 18.11 10.12
N VAL A 54 -11.51 18.56 10.22
CA VAL A 54 -11.06 19.45 11.31
C VAL A 54 -11.79 20.80 11.26
N PHE A 55 -12.19 21.25 10.06
CA PHE A 55 -12.94 22.49 9.86
C PHE A 55 -14.46 22.31 9.95
N GLY A 56 -14.93 21.10 10.29
CA GLY A 56 -16.34 20.79 10.51
C GLY A 56 -16.90 19.78 9.51
N LEU A 57 -18.02 19.18 9.92
CA LEU A 57 -18.66 18.09 9.19
C LEU A 57 -19.22 18.53 7.83
N SER A 58 -19.76 19.74 7.74
CA SER A 58 -20.27 20.32 6.49
C SER A 58 -19.15 20.59 5.49
N VAL A 59 -17.99 21.07 5.94
CA VAL A 59 -16.82 21.33 5.09
C VAL A 59 -16.28 20.01 4.54
N HIS A 60 -16.13 18.99 5.40
CA HIS A 60 -15.75 17.65 4.96
C HIS A 60 -16.72 17.09 3.92
N GLN A 61 -18.03 17.19 4.17
CA GLN A 61 -19.04 16.69 3.24
C GLN A 61 -18.97 17.41 1.87
N ALA A 62 -18.86 18.74 1.87
CA ALA A 62 -18.72 19.51 0.63
C ALA A 62 -17.48 19.12 -0.18
N VAL A 63 -16.32 18.96 0.49
CA VAL A 63 -15.09 18.50 -0.15
C VAL A 63 -15.26 17.08 -0.69
N LEU A 64 -15.83 16.19 0.11
CA LEU A 64 -16.10 14.80 -0.25
C LEU A 64 -16.97 14.71 -1.51
N ASP A 65 -18.04 15.49 -1.61
CA ASP A 65 -18.94 15.48 -2.75
C ASP A 65 -18.24 15.95 -4.04
N VAL A 66 -17.42 17.00 -3.96
CA VAL A 66 -16.60 17.46 -5.10
C VAL A 66 -15.60 16.38 -5.53
N LEU A 67 -14.88 15.78 -4.58
CA LEU A 67 -13.90 14.73 -4.91
C LEU A 67 -14.59 13.51 -5.54
N ARG A 68 -15.76 13.13 -5.05
CA ARG A 68 -16.55 11.99 -5.56
C ARG A 68 -16.98 12.18 -7.01
N MET A 69 -17.25 13.40 -7.46
CA MET A 69 -17.54 13.68 -8.87
C MET A 69 -16.40 13.25 -9.80
N VAL A 70 -15.17 13.23 -9.29
CA VAL A 70 -13.97 12.84 -10.02
C VAL A 70 -13.66 11.37 -9.81
N TYR A 71 -13.32 10.95 -8.59
CA TYR A 71 -12.75 9.62 -8.36
C TYR A 71 -13.76 8.46 -8.45
N ARG A 72 -15.07 8.74 -8.43
CA ARG A 72 -16.13 7.72 -8.65
C ARG A 72 -16.58 7.64 -10.11
N GLN A 73 -15.93 8.34 -11.04
CA GLN A 73 -16.16 8.09 -12.46
C GLN A 73 -15.74 6.65 -12.80
N PRO A 74 -16.54 5.84 -13.53
CA PRO A 74 -16.31 4.39 -13.67
C PRO A 74 -14.90 4.02 -14.15
N VAL A 75 -14.36 4.77 -15.11
CA VAL A 75 -13.01 4.55 -15.63
C VAL A 75 -11.95 4.87 -14.58
N LEU A 76 -12.04 6.04 -13.94
CA LEU A 76 -11.05 6.46 -12.96
C LEU A 76 -11.11 5.58 -11.70
N GLU A 77 -12.31 5.25 -11.23
CA GLU A 77 -12.52 4.33 -10.13
C GLU A 77 -11.91 2.96 -10.43
N GLY A 78 -12.17 2.41 -11.62
CA GLY A 78 -11.59 1.15 -12.08
C GLY A 78 -10.06 1.18 -12.13
N VAL A 79 -9.47 2.28 -12.61
CA VAL A 79 -8.01 2.48 -12.61
C VAL A 79 -7.46 2.53 -11.19
N LEU A 80 -8.07 3.30 -10.30
CA LEU A 80 -7.61 3.43 -8.91
C LEU A 80 -7.70 2.09 -8.15
N LEU A 81 -8.81 1.37 -8.30
CA LEU A 81 -8.97 0.04 -7.70
C LEU A 81 -8.01 -0.99 -8.30
N GLY A 82 -7.82 -0.96 -9.62
CA GLY A 82 -6.84 -1.79 -10.31
C GLY A 82 -5.42 -1.52 -9.82
N CYS A 83 -5.04 -0.25 -9.69
CA CYS A 83 -3.78 0.16 -9.10
C CYS A 83 -3.65 -0.33 -7.65
N ALA A 84 -4.69 -0.18 -6.81
CA ALA A 84 -4.66 -0.60 -5.41
C ALA A 84 -4.44 -2.13 -5.28
N LEU A 85 -5.17 -2.92 -6.06
CA LEU A 85 -5.04 -4.38 -6.11
C LEU A 85 -3.65 -4.80 -6.63
N PHE A 86 -3.18 -4.16 -7.70
CA PHE A 86 -1.85 -4.40 -8.25
C PHE A 86 -0.77 -4.02 -7.25
N GLN A 87 -0.89 -2.87 -6.59
CA GLN A 87 0.07 -2.37 -5.62
C GLN A 87 0.19 -3.29 -4.41
N GLY A 88 -0.94 -3.75 -3.87
CA GLY A 88 -0.97 -4.71 -2.77
C GLY A 88 -0.34 -6.05 -3.16
N SER A 89 -0.78 -6.65 -4.26
CA SER A 89 -0.28 -7.95 -4.70
C SER A 89 1.20 -7.92 -5.11
N SER A 90 1.61 -6.96 -5.94
CA SER A 90 3.00 -6.81 -6.37
C SER A 90 3.91 -6.39 -5.20
N GLY A 91 3.42 -5.57 -4.27
CA GLY A 91 4.14 -5.21 -3.04
C GLY A 91 4.44 -6.42 -2.17
N LEU A 92 3.47 -7.31 -1.95
CA LEU A 92 3.67 -8.55 -1.20
C LEU A 92 4.67 -9.50 -1.91
N VAL A 93 4.61 -9.59 -3.23
CA VAL A 93 5.59 -10.37 -4.02
C VAL A 93 7.00 -9.81 -3.85
N LEU A 94 7.17 -8.49 -3.93
CA LEU A 94 8.47 -7.82 -3.72
C LEU A 94 8.93 -7.92 -2.26
N LEU A 95 8.01 -7.90 -1.30
CA LEU A 95 8.27 -8.13 0.12
C LEU A 95 8.85 -9.53 0.32
N TRP A 96 8.17 -10.56 -0.18
CA TRP A 96 8.61 -11.95 -0.04
C TRP A 96 9.94 -12.21 -0.75
N ARG A 97 10.06 -11.83 -2.03
CA ARG A 97 11.25 -12.13 -2.85
C ARG A 97 12.46 -11.31 -2.44
N GLY A 98 12.27 -10.10 -1.90
CA GLY A 98 13.35 -9.22 -1.48
C GLY A 98 13.93 -9.53 -0.09
N ARG A 99 13.36 -10.47 0.68
CA ARG A 99 13.67 -10.64 2.11
C ARG A 99 15.13 -10.95 2.41
N GLY A 100 15.79 -11.74 1.57
CA GLY A 100 17.21 -12.09 1.74
C GLY A 100 18.19 -11.02 1.26
N GLN A 101 17.70 -9.97 0.60
CA GLN A 101 18.53 -8.88 0.04
C GLN A 101 18.38 -7.58 0.83
N ARG A 102 17.53 -7.54 1.87
CA ARG A 102 17.31 -6.34 2.69
C ARG A 102 18.39 -6.22 3.75
N ALA A 103 19.13 -5.12 3.68
CA ALA A 103 20.09 -4.72 4.70
C ALA A 103 19.75 -3.31 5.22
N GLY A 104 19.88 -3.12 6.53
CA GLY A 104 19.68 -1.82 7.18
C GLY A 104 18.24 -1.53 7.62
N ARG A 105 18.13 -0.61 8.60
CA ARG A 105 16.86 -0.29 9.28
C ARG A 105 15.83 0.36 8.35
N VAL A 106 16.25 1.27 7.47
CA VAL A 106 15.36 1.97 6.54
C VAL A 106 14.71 1.01 5.54
N ALA A 107 15.49 0.07 4.99
CA ALA A 107 14.97 -0.93 4.04
C ALA A 107 13.91 -1.85 4.70
N TRP A 108 14.08 -2.16 5.99
CA TRP A 108 13.09 -2.90 6.76
C TRP A 108 11.88 -2.05 7.13
N LEU A 109 12.06 -0.79 7.51
CA LEU A 109 10.95 0.13 7.76
C LEU A 109 10.03 0.25 6.53
N GLN A 110 10.58 0.53 5.35
CA GLN A 110 9.82 0.59 4.10
C GLN A 110 9.10 -0.72 3.78
N ALA A 111 9.73 -1.87 4.06
CA ALA A 111 9.11 -3.17 3.83
C ALA A 111 7.91 -3.41 4.76
N TRP A 112 8.05 -3.09 6.04
CA TRP A 112 6.96 -3.20 7.01
C TRP A 112 5.83 -2.21 6.72
N SER A 113 6.17 -0.96 6.40
CA SER A 113 5.21 0.06 5.98
C SER A 113 4.42 -0.37 4.74
N GLY A 114 5.11 -0.86 3.71
CA GLY A 114 4.46 -1.36 2.50
C GLY A 114 3.56 -2.58 2.76
N GLY A 115 4.00 -3.52 3.62
CA GLY A 115 3.18 -4.65 4.03
C GLY A 115 1.93 -4.22 4.81
N TYR A 116 2.08 -3.26 5.72
CA TYR A 116 0.98 -2.68 6.46
C TYR A 116 -0.02 -1.96 5.55
N LEU A 117 0.45 -1.14 4.60
CA LEU A 117 -0.40 -0.46 3.64
C LEU A 117 -1.18 -1.44 2.75
N ALA A 118 -0.59 -2.57 2.39
CA ALA A 118 -1.31 -3.61 1.64
C ALA A 118 -2.49 -4.18 2.46
N LEU A 119 -2.28 -4.49 3.74
CA LEU A 119 -3.34 -4.91 4.65
C LEU A 119 -4.39 -3.80 4.83
N PHE A 120 -3.93 -2.56 5.05
CA PHE A 120 -4.81 -1.40 5.23
C PHE A 120 -5.72 -1.22 4.02
N LEU A 121 -5.17 -1.19 2.80
CA LEU A 121 -5.96 -1.02 1.58
C LEU A 121 -6.97 -2.14 1.37
N LEU A 122 -6.59 -3.40 1.65
CA LEU A 122 -7.50 -4.53 1.54
C LEU A 122 -8.73 -4.35 2.45
N VAL A 123 -8.50 -4.05 3.74
CA VAL A 123 -9.59 -3.89 4.72
C VAL A 123 -10.36 -2.59 4.48
N HIS A 124 -9.67 -1.47 4.25
CA HIS A 124 -10.26 -0.15 4.12
C HIS A 124 -11.11 -0.02 2.86
N ALA A 125 -10.52 -0.30 1.70
CA ALA A 125 -11.25 -0.23 0.44
C ALA A 125 -12.33 -1.31 0.37
N GLY A 126 -12.07 -2.50 0.90
CA GLY A 126 -13.05 -3.56 1.03
C GLY A 126 -14.28 -3.13 1.83
N ALA A 127 -14.09 -2.52 3.00
CA ALA A 127 -15.18 -2.01 3.82
C ALA A 127 -15.98 -0.89 3.12
N VAL A 128 -15.31 0.04 2.43
CA VAL A 128 -15.96 1.11 1.67
C VAL A 128 -16.80 0.55 0.50
N LEU A 129 -16.25 -0.39 -0.26
CA LEU A 129 -16.96 -1.03 -1.37
C LEU A 129 -18.14 -1.86 -0.86
N TRP A 130 -17.95 -2.59 0.24
CA TRP A 130 -19.01 -3.37 0.89
C TRP A 130 -20.14 -2.49 1.44
N GLY A 131 -19.80 -1.37 2.07
CA GLY A 131 -20.78 -0.38 2.52
C GLY A 131 -21.60 0.16 1.35
N ARG A 132 -20.93 0.53 0.24
CA ARG A 132 -21.61 0.99 -0.97
C ARG A 132 -22.50 -0.07 -1.61
N ALA A 133 -22.07 -1.33 -1.64
CA ALA A 133 -22.88 -2.44 -2.15
C ALA A 133 -24.18 -2.63 -1.34
N GLN A 134 -24.18 -2.24 -0.06
CA GLN A 134 -25.36 -2.22 0.80
C GLN A 134 -26.17 -0.91 0.72
N GLY A 135 -25.81 0.00 -0.18
CA GLY A 135 -26.49 1.30 -0.33
C GLY A 135 -26.11 2.34 0.72
N LEU A 136 -25.08 2.11 1.53
CA LEU A 136 -24.62 3.08 2.52
C LEU A 136 -23.84 4.23 1.86
N ASP A 137 -24.10 5.45 2.32
CA ASP A 137 -23.21 6.57 2.03
C ASP A 137 -21.94 6.46 2.89
N THR A 138 -20.83 6.14 2.22
CA THR A 138 -19.50 5.99 2.84
C THR A 138 -18.86 7.36 3.11
N ASN A 139 -19.52 8.13 3.98
CA ASN A 139 -19.15 9.50 4.38
C ASN A 139 -18.44 9.52 5.74
N PHE A 140 -18.35 10.70 6.36
CA PHE A 140 -17.70 10.85 7.66
C PHE A 140 -18.33 9.97 8.74
N HIS A 141 -19.66 9.87 8.78
CA HIS A 141 -20.36 9.04 9.78
C HIS A 141 -20.03 7.57 9.61
N PHE A 142 -19.92 7.09 8.37
CA PHE A 142 -19.49 5.72 8.08
C PHE A 142 -18.10 5.43 8.66
N ALA A 143 -17.15 6.35 8.48
CA ALA A 143 -15.80 6.21 9.04
C ALA A 143 -15.79 6.35 10.58
N ALA A 144 -16.57 7.28 11.13
CA ALA A 144 -16.64 7.55 12.56
C ALA A 144 -17.31 6.41 13.35
N ALA A 145 -18.19 5.62 12.73
CA ALA A 145 -18.89 4.52 13.39
C ALA A 145 -17.92 3.55 14.11
N GLY A 146 -16.81 3.19 13.45
CA GLY A 146 -15.79 2.32 14.04
C GLY A 146 -14.94 2.98 15.15
N LEU A 147 -14.88 4.31 15.18
CA LEU A 147 -14.13 5.08 16.18
C LEU A 147 -14.99 5.54 17.37
N HIS A 148 -16.31 5.59 17.20
CA HIS A 148 -17.22 6.14 18.20
C HIS A 148 -17.83 5.07 19.12
N VAL A 149 -17.93 3.81 18.67
CA VAL A 149 -18.63 2.75 19.39
C VAL A 149 -17.63 1.80 20.09
N PRO A 150 -17.64 1.71 21.44
CA PRO A 150 -16.91 0.69 22.18
C PRO A 150 -17.26 -0.75 21.77
N PRO A 151 -16.27 -1.68 21.68
CA PRO A 151 -14.83 -1.52 21.92
C PRO A 151 -14.00 -1.19 20.65
N TRP A 152 -14.67 -0.88 19.53
CA TRP A 152 -14.05 -0.89 18.19
C TRP A 152 -12.97 0.17 17.99
N GLN A 153 -13.01 1.28 18.74
CA GLN A 153 -11.99 2.33 18.69
C GLN A 153 -10.58 1.80 18.99
N TRP A 154 -10.45 0.76 19.82
CA TRP A 154 -9.15 0.15 20.14
C TRP A 154 -8.52 -0.58 18.96
N PHE A 155 -9.32 -0.97 17.98
CA PHE A 155 -8.85 -1.49 16.70
C PHE A 155 -8.67 -0.35 15.68
N PHE A 156 -9.69 0.48 15.48
CA PHE A 156 -9.71 1.46 14.39
C PHE A 156 -8.75 2.63 14.61
N ALA A 157 -8.54 3.09 15.85
CA ALA A 157 -7.62 4.18 16.12
C ALA A 157 -6.16 3.84 15.73
N PRO A 158 -5.54 2.75 16.23
CA PRO A 158 -4.20 2.37 15.79
C PRO A 158 -4.19 1.97 14.31
N TYR A 159 -5.27 1.39 13.78
CA TYR A 159 -5.38 1.03 12.37
C TYR A 159 -5.28 2.24 11.43
N TYR A 160 -6.04 3.32 11.67
CA TYR A 160 -5.92 4.51 10.83
C TYR A 160 -4.60 5.26 11.08
N PHE A 161 -4.18 5.36 12.34
CA PHE A 161 -2.94 6.08 12.69
C PHE A 161 -1.70 5.46 12.04
N LEU A 162 -1.54 4.13 12.14
CA LEU A 162 -0.42 3.44 11.52
C LEU A 162 -0.45 3.51 9.99
N ALA A 163 -1.63 3.61 9.37
CA ALA A 163 -1.73 3.77 7.92
C ALA A 163 -1.15 5.10 7.45
N VAL A 164 -1.45 6.19 8.16
CA VAL A 164 -0.89 7.51 7.87
C VAL A 164 0.63 7.48 8.06
N LEU A 165 1.14 6.90 9.15
CA LEU A 165 2.59 6.77 9.36
C LEU A 165 3.27 5.92 8.28
N ALA A 166 2.69 4.77 7.93
CA ALA A 166 3.23 3.87 6.93
C ALA A 166 3.29 4.50 5.54
N PHE A 167 2.36 5.41 5.21
CA PHE A 167 2.39 6.13 3.94
C PHE A 167 3.62 7.03 3.78
N TRP A 168 4.16 7.59 4.87
CA TRP A 168 5.29 8.52 4.87
C TRP A 168 6.65 7.88 5.16
N ALA A 169 6.71 6.56 5.36
CA ALA A 169 7.90 5.83 5.81
C ALA A 169 8.59 5.03 4.69
#